data_AF-A0ABD2PL94-F1
#
_entry.id   AF-A0ABD2PL94-F1
#
_cell.length_a   1.000
_cell.length_b   1.000
_cell.length_c   1.000
_cell.angle_alpha   90.00
_cell.angle_beta   90.00
_cell.angle_gamma   90.00
#
_symmetry.space_group_name_H-M   'P 1'
#
loop_
_entity.id
_entity.type
_entity.pdbx_description
1 polymer ?
#
loop_
_entity_poly.entity_id
_entity_poly.type
_entity_poly.pdbx_seq_one_letter_code
_entity_poly.pdbx_strand_id
1 'polypeptide(L)'
;MDQTEGRVRFSEVEVNVNPNIEITLPSIFVELDELRVEQEDIASQDSIGHHWLQRARWVKFEENYDETSKRFSDAHVSPLKFQDIIEFRTLIDEHLTIVDCNEAITTISEAMQELASKLHEDGAFVDENDVNYIYELFMAKRYHPDVKTQSSLNTQKPDKSKVNEGFTLETRSESILLEKVYGRRKFRFLPLLNSNSESELFNIHLGETFHTYSESCCVLSARINILVKPILALVRLDMPILEPGLVEVNIPVRFLFFCLGPTEHKFNYNELGRCFAVMLRNRVRTFDELTALFRNSVNAFIPPTMDLI
;
A
#
# COMPACT_ATOMS: atom_id res chain seq x y z
N MET A 1 54.65 -3.27 1.73
CA MET A 1 54.35 -4.05 2.94
C MET A 1 54.72 -3.16 4.12
N ASP A 2 53.83 -2.68 4.97
CA ASP A 2 52.42 -2.97 5.16
C ASP A 2 51.76 -1.85 6.00
N GLN A 3 50.45 -1.74 5.81
CA GLN A 3 49.32 -1.09 6.50
C GLN A 3 49.52 -0.48 7.91
N THR A 4 49.21 0.81 8.10
CA THR A 4 47.96 1.40 8.68
C THR A 4 47.58 0.98 10.10
N GLU A 5 47.68 1.90 11.06
CA GLU A 5 46.74 2.02 12.18
C GLU A 5 46.53 3.50 12.56
N GLY A 6 45.60 4.15 11.84
CA GLY A 6 45.04 5.43 12.24
C GLY A 6 43.89 5.20 13.21
N ARG A 7 44.12 5.43 14.50
CA ARG A 7 43.12 5.36 15.56
C ARG A 7 42.11 6.50 15.41
N VAL A 8 40.98 6.25 14.75
CA VAL A 8 39.84 7.17 14.73
C VAL A 8 39.09 7.04 16.06
N ARG A 9 39.15 8.08 16.90
CA ARG A 9 38.26 8.22 18.05
C ARG A 9 36.88 8.65 17.52
N PHE A 10 35.89 7.77 17.64
CA PHE A 10 34.49 8.19 17.58
C PHE A 10 34.18 8.93 18.87
N SER A 11 33.73 10.19 18.76
CA SER A 11 33.07 10.87 19.86
C SER A 11 31.68 10.23 20.00
N GLU A 12 31.52 9.36 20.99
CA GLU A 12 30.20 9.00 21.50
C GLU A 12 29.57 10.28 22.03
N VAL A 13 28.70 10.87 21.22
CA VAL A 13 27.69 11.78 21.74
C VAL A 13 26.69 10.88 22.44
N GLU A 14 26.82 10.69 23.75
CA GLU A 14 25.76 10.15 24.59
C GLU A 14 24.56 11.11 24.49
N VAL A 15 23.69 10.85 23.52
CA VAL A 15 22.40 11.54 23.45
C VAL A 15 21.53 10.93 24.54
N ASN A 16 21.32 11.70 25.61
CA ASN A 16 20.45 11.34 26.71
C ASN A 16 19.00 11.36 26.21
N VAL A 17 18.57 10.27 25.56
CA VAL A 17 17.18 10.08 25.14
C VAL A 17 16.40 9.63 26.37
N ASN A 18 15.35 10.37 26.72
CA ASN A 18 14.47 10.02 27.82
C ASN A 18 13.96 8.57 27.61
N PRO A 19 14.27 7.61 28.52
CA PRO A 19 13.94 6.20 28.35
C PRO A 19 12.44 5.90 28.36
N ASN A 20 11.59 6.91 28.61
CA ASN A 20 10.14 6.80 28.65
C ASN A 20 9.44 7.12 27.31
N ILE A 21 10.17 7.38 26.21
CA ILE A 21 9.53 7.41 24.88
C ILE A 21 9.30 5.96 24.45
N GLU A 22 8.14 5.42 24.80
CA GLU A 22 7.62 4.23 24.12
C GLU A 22 7.62 4.52 22.62
N ILE A 23 8.48 3.81 21.87
CA ILE A 23 8.48 3.86 20.41
C ILE A 23 7.21 3.15 19.97
N THR A 24 6.11 3.89 19.91
CA THR A 24 4.90 3.42 19.23
C THR A 24 5.26 3.23 17.77
N LEU A 25 5.39 1.97 17.37
CA LEU A 25 5.72 1.56 16.00
C LEU A 25 4.83 2.27 14.96
N PRO A 26 5.31 2.45 13.70
CA PRO A 26 4.55 3.07 12.61
C PRO A 26 3.12 2.58 12.53
N SER A 27 2.17 3.52 12.52
CA SER A 27 0.81 3.25 12.06
C SER A 27 0.83 2.95 10.57
N ILE A 28 0.14 1.91 10.14
CA ILE A 28 -0.02 1.58 8.72
C ILE A 28 -1.39 2.06 8.24
N PHE A 29 -1.40 2.86 7.18
CA PHE A 29 -2.60 3.12 6.40
C PHE A 29 -2.80 1.97 5.41
N VAL A 30 -4.01 1.43 5.31
CA VAL A 30 -4.32 0.43 4.28
C VAL A 30 -5.44 0.95 3.40
N GLU A 31 -5.25 0.86 2.10
CA GLU A 31 -6.23 1.25 1.09
C GLU A 31 -6.54 0.04 0.21
N LEU A 32 -7.83 -0.19 -0.08
CA LEU A 32 -8.28 -1.24 -0.96
C LEU A 32 -8.95 -0.64 -2.20
N ASP A 33 -8.36 -0.92 -3.35
CA ASP A 33 -8.88 -0.55 -4.65
C ASP A 33 -9.44 -1.77 -5.38
N GLU A 34 -10.48 -1.51 -6.19
CA GLU A 34 -11.04 -2.47 -7.12
C GLU A 34 -10.90 -1.96 -8.55
N LEU A 35 -10.46 -2.85 -9.44
CA LEU A 35 -10.37 -2.53 -10.87
C LEU A 35 -11.77 -2.33 -11.47
N ARG A 36 -11.94 -1.21 -12.16
CA ARG A 36 -13.14 -0.86 -12.93
C ARG A 36 -12.79 -0.72 -14.40
N VAL A 37 -13.80 -0.99 -15.22
CA VAL A 37 -13.76 -0.80 -16.67
C VAL A 37 -14.72 0.33 -16.99
N GLU A 38 -14.25 1.39 -17.64
CA GLU A 38 -15.11 2.41 -18.22
C GLU A 38 -15.92 1.78 -19.35
N GLN A 39 -17.24 1.94 -19.30
CA GLN A 39 -18.10 1.61 -20.43
C GLN A 39 -17.84 2.62 -21.56
N GLU A 40 -17.73 2.14 -22.80
CA GLU A 40 -17.20 2.79 -24.02
C GLU A 40 -17.75 4.19 -24.42
N ASP A 41 -18.62 4.83 -23.64
CA ASP A 41 -19.34 6.03 -24.08
C ASP A 41 -18.55 7.36 -23.97
N ILE A 42 -17.31 7.35 -23.46
CA ILE A 42 -16.43 8.55 -23.45
C ILE A 42 -15.00 8.15 -23.81
N ALA A 43 -14.79 7.73 -25.05
CA ALA A 43 -13.46 7.48 -25.60
C ALA A 43 -12.62 8.77 -25.66
N SER A 44 -11.73 8.97 -24.68
CA SER A 44 -10.45 9.63 -24.92
C SER A 44 -9.40 8.55 -25.19
N GLN A 45 -8.73 8.65 -26.33
CA GLN A 45 -7.94 7.61 -27.01
C GLN A 45 -6.69 7.06 -26.27
N ASP A 46 -6.47 7.38 -24.99
CA ASP A 46 -5.16 7.24 -24.34
C ASP A 46 -5.14 6.37 -23.07
N SER A 47 -6.17 5.57 -22.80
CA SER A 47 -6.11 4.64 -21.68
C SER A 47 -6.81 3.34 -21.99
N ILE A 48 -6.30 2.26 -21.41
CA ILE A 48 -6.76 0.86 -21.50
C ILE A 48 -8.24 0.68 -21.05
N GLY A 49 -9.02 1.75 -20.88
CA GLY A 49 -10.41 1.73 -20.42
C GLY A 49 -10.55 1.26 -18.97
N HIS A 50 -9.43 1.14 -18.27
CA HIS A 50 -9.34 0.57 -16.93
C HIS A 50 -8.84 1.62 -15.95
N HIS A 51 -9.45 1.68 -14.76
CA HIS A 51 -8.98 2.48 -13.63
C HIS A 51 -9.25 1.74 -12.33
N TRP A 52 -8.55 2.13 -11.28
CA TRP A 52 -8.73 1.59 -9.94
C TRP A 52 -9.58 2.54 -9.12
N LEU A 53 -10.66 2.03 -8.55
CA LEU A 53 -11.56 2.78 -7.69
C LEU A 53 -11.31 2.38 -6.24
N GLN A 54 -11.04 3.36 -5.37
CA GLN A 54 -10.97 3.14 -3.93
C GLN A 54 -12.32 2.62 -3.42
N ARG A 55 -12.31 1.45 -2.75
CA ARG A 55 -13.50 0.79 -2.21
C ARG A 55 -13.54 0.80 -0.69
N ALA A 56 -12.39 0.72 -0.04
CA ALA A 56 -12.31 0.73 1.41
C ALA A 56 -10.95 1.24 1.89
N ARG A 57 -10.90 1.68 3.16
CA ARG A 57 -9.67 2.13 3.81
C ARG A 57 -9.65 1.81 5.29
N TRP A 58 -8.45 1.71 5.85
CA TRP A 58 -8.20 1.45 7.26
C TRP A 58 -7.11 2.37 7.82
N VAL A 59 -7.47 3.11 8.87
CA VAL A 59 -6.52 3.80 9.76
C VAL A 59 -6.46 3.07 11.11
N LYS A 60 -7.64 2.91 11.71
CA LYS A 60 -7.88 2.08 12.89
C LYS A 60 -9.15 1.25 12.72
N PHE A 61 -10.14 1.84 12.07
CA PHE A 61 -11.38 1.19 11.74
C PHE A 61 -11.52 1.20 10.23
N GLU A 62 -12.39 0.34 9.74
CA GLU A 62 -12.74 0.26 8.32
C GLU A 62 -13.71 1.38 7.98
N GLU A 63 -13.50 1.98 6.82
CA GLU A 63 -14.46 2.85 6.16
C GLU A 63 -14.65 2.32 4.74
N ASN A 64 -15.90 2.16 4.31
CA ASN A 64 -16.25 1.62 3.00
C ASN A 64 -16.85 2.71 2.12
N TYR A 65 -16.42 2.79 0.87
CA TYR A 65 -16.98 3.72 -0.09
C TYR A 65 -18.28 3.19 -0.68
N ASP A 66 -19.36 3.96 -0.50
CA ASP A 66 -20.64 3.72 -1.15
C ASP A 66 -20.77 4.56 -2.42
N GLU A 67 -20.74 3.88 -3.57
CA GLU A 67 -20.87 4.50 -4.88
C GLU A 67 -22.24 5.14 -5.12
N THR A 68 -23.28 4.74 -4.39
CA THR A 68 -24.64 5.28 -4.51
C THR A 68 -24.74 6.62 -3.81
N SER A 69 -24.30 6.69 -2.55
CA SER A 69 -24.31 7.94 -1.78
C SER A 69 -23.11 8.85 -2.06
N LYS A 70 -22.09 8.35 -2.79
CA LYS A 70 -20.82 9.03 -3.08
C LYS A 70 -20.11 9.49 -1.80
N ARG A 71 -20.12 8.64 -0.77
CA ARG A 71 -19.53 8.91 0.55
C ARG A 71 -18.95 7.65 1.15
N PHE A 72 -17.94 7.83 2.00
CA PHE A 72 -17.50 6.78 2.91
C PHE A 72 -18.51 6.57 4.03
N SER A 73 -18.63 5.32 4.48
CA SER A 73 -19.35 4.95 5.69
C SER A 73 -18.67 5.53 6.92
N ASP A 74 -19.40 5.58 8.04
CA ASP A 74 -18.76 5.81 9.33
C ASP A 74 -17.74 4.70 9.64
N ALA A 75 -16.69 5.09 10.36
CA ALA A 75 -15.64 4.19 10.84
C ALA A 75 -16.22 3.06 11.72
N HIS A 76 -15.94 1.80 11.37
CA HIS A 76 -16.44 0.63 12.09
C HIS A 76 -15.42 -0.52 12.19
N VAL A 77 -15.66 -1.47 13.10
CA VAL A 77 -14.85 -2.70 13.18
C VAL A 77 -15.18 -3.57 11.98
N SER A 78 -14.16 -4.04 11.27
CA SER A 78 -14.29 -4.91 10.09
C SER A 78 -15.02 -6.22 10.38
N PRO A 79 -16.25 -6.41 9.87
CA PRO A 79 -16.85 -7.73 9.86
C PRO A 79 -16.28 -8.51 8.67
N LEU A 80 -15.69 -9.68 8.95
CA LEU A 80 -15.27 -10.64 7.93
C LEU A 80 -16.16 -11.86 7.99
N LYS A 81 -16.56 -12.41 6.83
CA LYS A 81 -17.31 -13.67 6.80
C LYS A 81 -16.33 -14.81 6.99
N PHE A 82 -16.76 -15.84 7.71
CA PHE A 82 -15.94 -17.04 7.93
C PHE A 82 -15.51 -17.70 6.61
N GLN A 83 -16.42 -17.75 5.63
CA GLN A 83 -16.13 -18.32 4.31
C GLN A 83 -14.99 -17.57 3.60
N ASP A 84 -15.01 -16.25 3.61
CA ASP A 84 -13.99 -15.42 2.96
C ASP A 84 -12.61 -15.65 3.61
N ILE A 85 -12.56 -15.85 4.94
CA ILE A 85 -11.32 -16.18 5.66
C ILE A 85 -10.78 -17.55 5.26
N ILE A 86 -11.65 -18.56 5.14
CA ILE A 86 -11.25 -19.92 4.74
C ILE A 86 -10.74 -19.92 3.29
N GLU A 87 -11.45 -19.25 2.37
CA GLU A 87 -11.02 -19.12 0.98
C GLU A 87 -9.69 -18.37 0.88
N PHE A 88 -9.55 -17.26 1.61
CA PHE A 88 -8.32 -16.49 1.65
C PHE A 88 -7.14 -17.34 2.14
N ARG A 89 -7.35 -18.16 3.17
CA ARG A 89 -6.34 -19.10 3.66
C ARG A 89 -5.93 -20.10 2.58
N THR A 90 -6.88 -20.77 1.92
CA THR A 90 -6.56 -21.75 0.87
C THR A 90 -5.75 -21.10 -0.25
N LEU A 91 -6.09 -19.88 -0.63
CA LEU A 91 -5.37 -19.13 -1.66
C LEU A 91 -3.97 -18.70 -1.22
N ILE A 92 -3.77 -18.38 0.06
CA ILE A 92 -2.42 -18.12 0.59
C ILE A 92 -1.55 -19.37 0.48
N ASP A 93 -2.09 -20.53 0.86
CA ASP A 93 -1.35 -21.79 0.89
C ASP A 93 -0.96 -22.25 -0.54
N GLU A 94 -1.79 -21.97 -1.54
CA GLU A 94 -1.62 -22.48 -2.91
C GLU A 94 -1.05 -21.46 -3.92
N HIS A 95 -1.33 -20.17 -3.73
CA HIS A 95 -1.19 -19.15 -4.78
C HIS A 95 -0.53 -17.84 -4.32
N LEU A 96 0.09 -17.82 -3.13
CA LEU A 96 0.84 -16.65 -2.66
C LEU A 96 2.23 -16.56 -3.30
N THR A 97 2.42 -15.53 -4.11
CA THR A 97 3.73 -15.08 -4.59
C THR A 97 4.22 -13.93 -3.71
N ILE A 98 5.47 -14.02 -3.24
CA ILE A 98 6.09 -12.95 -2.44
C ILE A 98 7.25 -12.36 -3.24
N VAL A 99 7.21 -11.05 -3.44
CA VAL A 99 8.28 -10.26 -4.06
C VAL A 99 8.89 -9.37 -2.99
N ASP A 100 10.14 -9.64 -2.63
CA ASP A 100 10.88 -8.85 -1.67
C ASP A 100 11.90 -7.99 -2.41
N CYS A 101 11.51 -6.75 -2.72
CA CYS A 101 12.32 -5.84 -3.51
C CYS A 101 13.59 -5.45 -2.74
N ASN A 102 14.71 -5.46 -3.44
CA ASN A 102 16.00 -5.05 -2.88
C ASN A 102 16.23 -3.53 -2.98
N GLU A 103 17.36 -3.05 -2.46
CA GLU A 103 17.73 -1.63 -2.45
C GLU A 103 17.83 -0.97 -3.84
N ALA A 104 17.93 -1.76 -4.92
CA ALA A 104 18.01 -1.23 -6.29
C ALA A 104 16.66 -0.73 -6.82
N ILE A 105 15.55 -1.22 -6.26
CA ILE A 105 14.20 -0.80 -6.65
C ILE A 105 13.85 0.44 -5.87
N THR A 106 13.72 1.55 -6.60
CA THR A 106 13.52 2.88 -6.01
C THR A 106 12.23 3.54 -6.44
N THR A 107 11.51 2.93 -7.38
CA THR A 107 10.23 3.42 -7.92
C THR A 107 9.16 2.33 -7.87
N ILE A 108 7.89 2.75 -7.83
CA ILE A 108 6.76 1.81 -7.90
C ILE A 108 6.73 1.11 -9.26
N SER A 109 7.04 1.83 -10.34
CA SER A 109 7.10 1.27 -11.70
C SER A 109 8.05 0.05 -11.78
N GLU A 110 9.27 0.16 -11.24
CA GLU A 110 10.23 -0.95 -11.20
C GLU A 110 9.68 -2.15 -10.42
N ALA A 111 9.05 -1.91 -9.26
CA ALA A 111 8.45 -2.96 -8.44
C ALA A 111 7.28 -3.68 -9.16
N MET A 112 6.46 -2.94 -9.90
CA MET A 112 5.35 -3.50 -10.68
C MET A 112 5.83 -4.32 -11.86
N GLN A 113 6.93 -3.90 -12.50
CA GLN A 113 7.54 -4.62 -13.60
C GLN A 113 8.19 -5.94 -13.12
N GLU A 114 8.86 -5.92 -11.97
CA GLU A 114 9.37 -7.12 -11.32
C GLU A 114 8.23 -8.08 -10.98
N LEU A 115 7.14 -7.57 -10.39
CA LEU A 115 5.97 -8.39 -10.08
C LEU A 115 5.37 -9.02 -11.35
N ALA A 116 5.12 -8.24 -12.40
CA ALA A 116 4.55 -8.74 -13.65
C ALA A 116 5.41 -9.86 -14.27
N SER A 117 6.73 -9.68 -14.25
CA SER A 117 7.69 -10.70 -14.71
C SER A 117 7.62 -11.96 -13.83
N LYS A 118 7.56 -11.80 -12.51
CA LYS A 118 7.47 -12.93 -11.57
C LYS A 118 6.17 -13.71 -11.73
N LEU A 119 5.05 -13.03 -11.95
CA LEU A 119 3.76 -13.68 -12.19
C LEU A 119 3.79 -14.51 -13.49
N HIS A 120 4.43 -14.01 -14.54
CA HIS A 120 4.63 -14.78 -15.77
C HIS A 120 5.45 -16.05 -15.52
N GLU A 121 6.60 -15.94 -14.82
CA GLU A 121 7.43 -17.09 -14.46
C GLU A 121 6.67 -18.14 -13.63
N ASP A 122 5.80 -17.67 -12.72
CA ASP A 122 4.97 -18.54 -11.87
C ASP A 122 3.79 -19.17 -12.65
N GLY A 123 3.65 -18.88 -13.96
CA GLY A 123 2.62 -19.42 -14.83
C GLY A 123 1.22 -18.86 -14.53
N ALA A 124 1.14 -17.60 -14.11
CA ALA A 124 -0.13 -16.90 -13.89
C ALA A 124 -0.92 -16.66 -15.19
N PHE A 125 -0.21 -16.47 -16.30
CA PHE A 125 -0.73 -16.27 -17.65
C PHE A 125 0.31 -16.80 -18.65
N VAL A 126 -0.12 -17.05 -19.89
CA VAL A 126 0.64 -17.87 -20.85
C VAL A 126 1.48 -17.03 -21.82
N ASP A 127 0.94 -15.93 -22.34
CA ASP A 127 1.64 -15.12 -23.35
C ASP A 127 2.65 -14.17 -22.68
N GLU A 128 3.85 -14.06 -23.24
CA GLU A 128 4.86 -13.09 -22.81
C GLU A 128 4.43 -11.65 -23.14
N ASN A 129 3.63 -11.46 -24.19
CA ASN A 129 3.09 -10.15 -24.54
C ASN A 129 2.13 -9.61 -23.47
N ASP A 130 1.50 -10.49 -22.69
CA ASP A 130 0.59 -10.11 -21.62
C ASP A 130 1.31 -9.50 -20.41
N VAL A 131 2.63 -9.67 -20.28
CA VAL A 131 3.42 -9.04 -19.22
C VAL A 131 3.27 -7.51 -19.27
N ASN A 132 3.36 -6.93 -20.48
CA ASN A 132 3.21 -5.49 -20.65
C ASN A 132 1.78 -5.05 -20.32
N TYR A 133 0.76 -5.84 -20.72
CA TYR A 133 -0.63 -5.53 -20.38
C TYR A 133 -0.88 -5.55 -18.87
N ILE A 134 -0.37 -6.55 -18.14
CA ILE A 134 -0.48 -6.63 -16.68
C ILE A 134 0.25 -5.47 -16.00
N TYR A 135 1.46 -5.12 -16.48
CA TYR A 135 2.20 -3.97 -15.98
C TYR A 135 1.42 -2.66 -16.15
N GLU A 136 0.91 -2.39 -17.35
CA GLU A 136 0.08 -1.21 -17.63
C GLU A 136 -1.20 -1.20 -16.78
N LEU A 137 -1.79 -2.37 -16.53
CA LEU A 137 -2.95 -2.51 -15.65
C LEU A 137 -2.62 -2.15 -14.20
N PHE A 138 -1.47 -2.59 -13.68
CA PHE A 138 -1.00 -2.21 -12.34
C PHE A 138 -0.73 -0.71 -12.23
N MET A 139 -0.30 -0.08 -13.33
CA MET A 139 -0.04 1.36 -13.44
C MET A 139 -1.25 2.19 -13.85
N ALA A 140 -2.41 1.57 -14.04
CA ALA A 140 -3.64 2.28 -14.38
C ALA A 140 -3.99 3.33 -13.32
N LYS A 141 -4.70 4.38 -13.76
CA LYS A 141 -5.05 5.53 -12.93
C LYS A 141 -5.84 5.13 -11.69
N ARG A 142 -5.57 5.82 -10.59
CA ARG A 142 -6.29 5.69 -9.31
C ARG A 142 -7.36 6.76 -9.18
N TYR A 143 -8.52 6.37 -8.69
CA TYR A 143 -9.62 7.28 -8.37
C TYR A 143 -9.95 7.18 -6.88
N HIS A 144 -9.65 8.28 -6.19
CA HIS A 144 -9.88 8.46 -4.76
C HIS A 144 -11.06 9.43 -4.57
N PRO A 145 -12.20 8.98 -4.03
CA PRO A 145 -13.42 9.80 -3.95
C PRO A 145 -13.28 11.10 -3.13
N ASP A 146 -12.47 11.09 -2.07
CA ASP A 146 -12.25 12.25 -1.20
C ASP A 146 -11.12 13.17 -1.69
N VAL A 147 -10.47 12.83 -2.80
CA VAL A 147 -9.42 13.64 -3.44
C VAL A 147 -10.02 14.42 -4.60
N LYS A 148 -9.71 15.71 -4.68
CA LYS A 148 -10.21 16.56 -5.77
C LYS A 148 -9.56 16.15 -7.08
N THR A 149 -10.31 15.49 -7.95
CA THR A 149 -9.87 15.18 -9.31
C THR A 149 -9.88 16.45 -10.17
N GLN A 150 -8.86 16.60 -11.03
CA GLN A 150 -8.66 17.78 -11.90
C GLN A 150 -9.89 18.16 -12.77
N SER A 151 -10.83 17.25 -12.99
CA SER A 151 -12.08 17.47 -13.73
C SER A 151 -13.08 18.43 -13.04
N SER A 152 -12.89 18.75 -11.76
CA SER A 152 -13.78 19.67 -11.01
C SER A 152 -13.31 21.14 -11.02
N LEU A 153 -12.23 21.49 -11.72
CA LEU A 153 -11.57 22.79 -11.61
C LEU A 153 -12.17 23.93 -12.46
N ASN A 154 -13.22 23.70 -13.26
CA ASN A 154 -13.76 24.75 -14.15
C ASN A 154 -14.76 25.73 -13.52
N THR A 155 -14.96 25.72 -12.20
CA THR A 155 -15.77 26.74 -11.52
C THR A 155 -15.21 27.05 -10.14
N GLN A 156 -14.08 27.76 -10.08
CA GLN A 156 -13.83 28.84 -9.12
C GLN A 156 -12.44 29.45 -9.34
N LYS A 157 -12.37 30.78 -9.44
CA LYS A 157 -11.10 31.51 -9.42
C LYS A 157 -10.39 31.27 -8.07
N PRO A 158 -9.06 31.04 -8.05
CA PRO A 158 -8.34 30.88 -6.80
C PRO A 158 -8.24 32.22 -6.06
N ASP A 159 -8.68 32.22 -4.80
CA ASP A 159 -8.51 33.34 -3.88
C ASP A 159 -7.08 33.33 -3.33
N LYS A 160 -6.32 34.41 -3.58
CA LYS A 160 -4.87 34.51 -3.29
C LYS A 160 -4.60 34.89 -1.83
N SER A 161 -5.21 34.21 -0.88
CA SER A 161 -4.96 34.48 0.54
C SER A 161 -5.02 33.21 1.40
N LYS A 162 -3.94 32.42 1.33
CA LYS A 162 -3.46 31.55 2.41
C LYS A 162 -2.11 30.98 2.00
N VAL A 163 -1.04 31.61 2.49
CA VAL A 163 0.29 31.01 2.50
C VAL A 163 0.21 29.93 3.57
N ASN A 164 0.12 28.66 3.16
CA ASN A 164 0.26 27.54 4.09
C ASN A 164 1.74 27.50 4.49
N GLU A 165 2.01 27.75 5.77
CA GLU A 165 3.28 27.41 6.38
C GLU A 165 3.51 25.91 6.14
N GLY A 166 4.56 25.60 5.38
CA GLY A 166 4.99 24.22 5.16
C GLY A 166 5.32 23.57 6.50
N PHE A 167 5.05 22.27 6.60
CA PHE A 167 5.41 21.46 7.76
C PHE A 167 6.94 21.48 7.94
N THR A 168 7.44 22.37 8.81
CA THR A 168 8.84 22.41 9.20
C THR A 168 9.12 21.20 10.10
N LEU A 169 10.11 20.36 9.74
CA LEU A 169 10.65 19.32 10.62
C LEU A 169 11.26 19.98 11.86
N GLU A 170 10.47 20.18 12.92
CA GLU A 170 10.97 20.85 14.13
C GLU A 170 11.21 19.92 15.33
N THR A 171 10.82 18.64 15.28
CA THR A 171 11.10 17.73 16.40
C THR A 171 12.39 16.93 16.19
N ARG A 172 13.48 17.31 16.87
CA ARG A 172 14.75 16.54 16.97
C ARG A 172 14.56 15.06 17.34
N SER A 173 13.42 14.72 17.94
CA SER A 173 13.02 13.35 18.29
C SER A 173 12.62 12.50 17.08
N GLU A 174 12.02 13.09 16.04
CA GLU A 174 11.54 12.37 14.85
C GLU A 174 12.68 11.93 13.93
N SER A 175 13.71 12.77 13.76
CA SER A 175 14.90 12.42 12.99
C SER A 175 15.68 11.25 13.62
N ILE A 176 15.73 11.19 14.95
CA ILE A 176 16.35 10.08 15.69
C ILE A 176 15.55 8.78 15.52
N LEU A 177 14.20 8.85 15.50
CA LEU A 177 13.37 7.66 15.26
C LEU A 177 13.49 7.17 13.82
N LEU A 178 13.51 8.05 12.83
CA LEU A 178 13.77 7.70 11.43
C LEU A 178 15.13 6.99 11.27
N GLU A 179 16.20 7.54 11.86
CA GLU A 179 17.52 6.91 11.85
C GLU A 179 17.52 5.54 12.55
N LYS A 180 16.69 5.35 13.59
CA LYS A 180 16.52 4.05 14.25
C LYS A 180 15.75 3.03 13.40
N VAL A 181 14.70 3.45 12.68
CA VAL A 181 13.82 2.55 11.91
C VAL A 181 14.45 2.16 10.57
N TYR A 182 15.05 3.10 9.85
CA TYR A 182 15.58 2.85 8.49
C TYR A 182 17.10 3.08 8.35
N GLY A 183 17.80 3.34 9.47
CA GLY A 183 19.24 3.59 9.47
C GLY A 183 19.63 4.98 8.94
N ARG A 184 20.94 5.23 8.81
CA ARG A 184 21.52 6.46 8.21
C ARG A 184 21.37 6.56 6.69
N ARG A 185 20.34 5.96 6.11
CA ARG A 185 20.07 6.11 4.67
C ARG A 185 19.57 7.53 4.43
N LYS A 186 19.97 8.18 3.33
CA LYS A 186 19.50 9.53 3.00
C LYS A 186 18.00 9.48 2.73
N PHE A 187 17.21 9.88 3.72
CA PHE A 187 15.76 9.98 3.63
C PHE A 187 15.37 10.99 2.55
N ARG A 188 14.85 10.51 1.41
CA ARG A 188 14.06 11.32 0.47
C ARG A 188 12.59 11.43 0.92
N PHE A 189 12.32 11.35 2.22
CA PHE A 189 10.95 11.35 2.78
C PHE A 189 10.27 12.71 2.72
N LEU A 190 10.99 13.78 2.41
CA LEU A 190 10.40 15.10 2.41
C LEU A 190 9.56 15.25 1.14
N PRO A 191 8.23 15.39 1.27
CA PRO A 191 7.47 16.02 0.22
C PRO A 191 7.93 17.47 0.24
N LEU A 192 8.89 17.85 -0.60
CA LEU A 192 8.78 19.18 -1.18
C LEU A 192 7.54 19.08 -2.07
N LEU A 193 6.35 19.34 -1.50
CA LEU A 193 5.17 19.72 -2.27
C LEU A 193 5.56 21.01 -2.98
N ASN A 194 6.26 20.88 -4.10
CA ASN A 194 6.90 22.00 -4.77
C ASN A 194 5.97 22.66 -5.78
N SER A 195 4.69 22.25 -5.78
CA SER A 195 3.65 22.81 -6.62
C SER A 195 2.28 22.63 -5.96
N ASN A 196 1.42 23.64 -6.08
CA ASN A 196 0.02 23.58 -5.63
C ASN A 196 -0.78 22.43 -6.28
N SER A 197 -0.27 21.82 -7.36
CA SER A 197 -0.92 20.74 -8.11
C SER A 197 -0.75 19.35 -7.50
N GLU A 198 0.36 19.07 -6.80
CA GLU A 198 0.58 17.75 -6.18
C GLU A 198 -0.18 17.60 -4.86
N SER A 199 -0.42 18.70 -4.13
CA SER A 199 -1.27 18.67 -2.94
C SER A 199 -2.74 18.37 -3.25
N GLU A 200 -3.17 18.57 -4.51
CA GLU A 200 -4.53 18.23 -4.95
C GLU A 200 -4.73 16.73 -5.16
N LEU A 201 -3.64 15.95 -5.19
CA LEU A 201 -3.68 14.48 -5.34
C LEU A 201 -3.82 13.73 -4.01
N PHE A 202 -3.90 14.46 -2.89
CA PHE A 202 -4.00 13.86 -1.56
C PHE A 202 -5.19 14.37 -0.75
N ASN A 203 -5.73 13.50 0.08
CA ASN A 203 -6.66 13.80 1.15
C ASN A 203 -5.87 14.35 2.35
N ILE A 204 -5.68 15.66 2.34
CA ILE A 204 -4.87 16.37 3.35
C ILE A 204 -5.42 16.13 4.76
N HIS A 205 -6.74 16.21 4.95
CA HIS A 205 -7.37 16.07 6.26
C HIS A 205 -7.17 14.68 6.86
N LEU A 206 -7.26 13.63 6.04
CA LEU A 206 -6.98 12.27 6.50
C LEU A 206 -5.48 12.08 6.76
N GLY A 207 -4.62 12.62 5.90
CA GLY A 207 -3.16 12.58 6.05
C GLY A 207 -2.65 13.18 7.36
N GLU A 208 -3.27 14.26 7.85
CA GLU A 208 -2.92 14.92 9.12
C GLU A 208 -3.13 14.00 10.36
N THR A 209 -3.90 12.92 10.23
CA THR A 209 -4.14 11.98 11.34
C THR A 209 -2.97 11.03 11.61
N PHE A 210 -1.98 11.01 10.72
CA PHE A 210 -0.86 10.07 10.75
C PHE A 210 0.43 10.70 11.29
N HIS A 211 1.26 9.87 11.91
CA HIS A 211 2.59 10.27 12.32
C HIS A 211 3.56 10.33 11.13
N THR A 212 4.61 11.15 11.23
CA THR A 212 5.64 11.38 10.20
C THR A 212 6.29 10.09 9.65
N TYR A 213 6.31 9.02 10.44
CA TYR A 213 6.91 7.74 10.10
C TYR A 213 5.88 6.66 9.70
N SER A 214 4.62 7.04 9.52
CA SER A 214 3.58 6.13 9.04
C SER A 214 3.95 5.61 7.66
N GLU A 215 3.59 4.37 7.40
CA GLU A 215 3.73 3.73 6.09
C GLU A 215 2.33 3.39 5.58
N SER A 216 2.21 3.13 4.29
CA SER A 216 0.96 2.70 3.68
C SER A 216 1.09 1.35 2.99
N CYS A 217 -0.05 0.68 2.87
CA CYS A 217 -0.22 -0.52 2.08
C CYS A 217 -1.36 -0.32 1.07
N CYS A 218 -1.05 -0.57 -0.19
CA CYS A 218 -2.02 -0.53 -1.28
C CYS A 218 -2.48 -1.96 -1.60
N VAL A 219 -3.78 -2.23 -1.49
CA VAL A 219 -4.38 -3.52 -1.77
C VAL A 219 -5.21 -3.42 -3.05
N LEU A 220 -4.92 -4.26 -4.03
CA LEU A 220 -5.48 -4.20 -5.37
C LEU A 220 -6.27 -5.46 -5.65
N SER A 221 -7.57 -5.33 -5.88
CA SER A 221 -8.47 -6.44 -6.18
C SER A 221 -9.01 -6.34 -7.61
N ALA A 222 -8.87 -7.42 -8.39
CA ALA A 222 -9.33 -7.41 -9.77
C ALA A 222 -9.70 -8.80 -10.28
N ARG A 223 -10.62 -8.82 -11.25
CA ARG A 223 -10.84 -9.98 -12.11
C ARG A 223 -10.24 -9.70 -13.49
N ILE A 224 -9.35 -10.58 -13.93
CA ILE A 224 -8.59 -10.42 -15.17
C ILE A 224 -8.75 -11.71 -15.97
N ASN A 225 -9.22 -11.58 -17.21
CA ASN A 225 -9.57 -12.69 -18.10
C ASN A 225 -8.35 -13.51 -18.56
N ILE A 226 -7.18 -12.90 -18.71
CA ILE A 226 -5.96 -13.60 -19.16
C ILE A 226 -5.31 -14.49 -18.09
N LEU A 227 -5.73 -14.34 -16.82
CA LEU A 227 -5.19 -15.14 -15.74
C LEU A 227 -5.77 -16.55 -15.77
N VAL A 228 -4.90 -17.56 -15.69
CA VAL A 228 -5.31 -18.97 -15.71
C VAL A 228 -5.63 -19.51 -14.31
N LYS A 229 -5.19 -18.80 -13.27
CA LYS A 229 -5.37 -19.16 -11.86
C LYS A 229 -5.53 -17.91 -10.98
N PRO A 230 -6.11 -18.03 -9.78
CA PRO A 230 -6.06 -16.98 -8.78
C PRO A 230 -4.62 -16.66 -8.38
N ILE A 231 -4.37 -15.41 -8.01
CA ILE A 231 -3.05 -14.91 -7.61
C ILE A 231 -3.25 -14.06 -6.37
N LEU A 232 -2.52 -14.43 -5.33
CA LEU A 232 -2.22 -13.52 -4.24
C LEU A 232 -0.76 -13.09 -4.38
N ALA A 233 -0.47 -11.80 -4.47
CA ALA A 233 0.91 -11.34 -4.53
C ALA A 233 1.18 -10.29 -3.46
N LEU A 234 2.21 -10.50 -2.65
CA LEU A 234 2.70 -9.52 -1.69
C LEU A 234 4.04 -8.96 -2.16
N VAL A 235 4.06 -7.67 -2.47
CA VAL A 235 5.27 -6.91 -2.77
C VAL A 235 5.68 -6.13 -1.54
N ARG A 236 6.91 -6.31 -1.08
CA ARG A 236 7.54 -5.42 -0.10
C ARG A 236 8.64 -4.60 -0.77
N LEU A 237 8.61 -3.30 -0.54
CA LEU A 237 9.69 -2.39 -0.90
C LEU A 237 10.77 -2.37 0.19
N ASP A 238 12.05 -2.30 -0.17
CA ASP A 238 13.15 -2.18 0.83
C ASP A 238 13.07 -0.86 1.61
N MET A 239 12.75 0.23 0.90
CA MET A 239 12.44 1.55 1.46
C MET A 239 11.03 1.94 1.01
N PRO A 240 10.21 2.53 1.88
CA PRO A 240 8.88 2.96 1.47
C PRO A 240 9.00 4.13 0.47
N ILE A 241 8.15 4.10 -0.55
CA ILE A 241 8.19 5.02 -1.69
C ILE A 241 6.94 5.89 -1.66
N LEU A 242 7.13 7.21 -1.72
CA LEU A 242 6.04 8.16 -1.90
C LEU A 242 5.76 8.33 -3.38
N GLU A 243 4.64 7.76 -3.85
CA GLU A 243 4.15 7.91 -5.22
C GLU A 243 2.83 8.69 -5.20
N PRO A 244 2.82 9.96 -5.65
CA PRO A 244 1.62 10.78 -5.63
C PRO A 244 0.45 10.16 -6.38
N GLY A 245 -0.71 10.10 -5.72
CA GLY A 245 -1.93 9.54 -6.29
C GLY A 245 -2.01 8.00 -6.28
N LEU A 246 -0.96 7.27 -5.86
CA LEU A 246 -1.04 5.82 -5.71
C LEU A 246 -1.99 5.41 -4.57
N VAL A 247 -1.97 6.16 -3.48
CA VAL A 247 -2.94 6.07 -2.37
C VAL A 247 -3.50 7.45 -2.08
N GLU A 248 -4.65 7.56 -1.40
CA GLU A 248 -5.32 8.84 -1.21
C GLU A 248 -4.55 9.80 -0.29
N VAL A 249 -3.68 9.30 0.59
CA VAL A 249 -2.96 10.12 1.58
C VAL A 249 -1.49 10.28 1.23
N ASN A 250 -0.88 11.36 1.70
CA ASN A 250 0.55 11.64 1.52
C ASN A 250 1.42 10.79 2.47
N ILE A 251 1.33 9.46 2.35
CA ILE A 251 2.04 8.48 3.16
C ILE A 251 2.75 7.50 2.23
N PRO A 252 4.06 7.28 2.41
CA PRO A 252 4.82 6.44 1.51
C PRO A 252 4.41 4.97 1.63
N VAL A 253 4.27 4.32 0.48
CA VAL A 253 3.87 2.92 0.35
C VAL A 253 5.05 2.03 0.69
N ARG A 254 4.83 1.08 1.60
CA ARG A 254 5.81 0.03 1.96
C ARG A 254 5.44 -1.32 1.35
N PHE A 255 4.14 -1.60 1.28
CA PHE A 255 3.62 -2.89 0.85
C PHE A 255 2.57 -2.70 -0.25
N LEU A 256 2.59 -3.57 -1.25
CA LEU A 256 1.51 -3.70 -2.21
C LEU A 256 1.00 -5.13 -2.16
N PHE A 257 -0.32 -5.29 -2.14
CA PHE A 257 -0.93 -6.61 -2.13
C PHE A 257 -1.93 -6.73 -3.28
N PHE A 258 -1.88 -7.84 -3.99
CA PHE A 258 -2.70 -8.09 -5.17
C PHE A 258 -3.57 -9.30 -4.92
N CYS A 259 -4.89 -9.13 -5.05
CA CYS A 259 -5.89 -10.18 -5.09
C CYS A 259 -6.47 -10.24 -6.50
N LEU A 260 -5.83 -11.02 -7.37
CA LEU A 260 -6.19 -11.10 -8.78
C LEU A 260 -6.70 -12.50 -9.10
N GLY A 261 -7.51 -12.60 -10.14
CA GLY A 261 -7.71 -13.90 -10.75
C GLY A 261 -8.71 -13.91 -11.90
N PRO A 262 -8.94 -15.09 -12.48
CA PRO A 262 -9.86 -15.27 -13.60
C PRO A 262 -11.28 -14.82 -13.27
N THR A 263 -11.98 -14.33 -14.30
CA THR A 263 -13.40 -13.97 -14.25
C THR A 263 -14.32 -15.18 -14.02
N GLU A 264 -13.86 -16.38 -14.34
CA GLU A 264 -14.62 -17.62 -14.21
C GLU A 264 -14.73 -18.11 -12.76
N HIS A 265 -13.78 -17.74 -11.89
CA HIS A 265 -13.77 -18.15 -10.50
C HIS A 265 -14.79 -17.36 -9.67
N LYS A 266 -15.45 -18.08 -8.75
CA LYS A 266 -16.49 -17.51 -7.86
C LYS A 266 -15.93 -16.68 -6.69
N PHE A 267 -14.62 -16.60 -6.53
CA PHE A 267 -14.00 -15.86 -5.44
C PHE A 267 -14.39 -14.37 -5.49
N ASN A 268 -14.63 -13.82 -4.31
CA ASN A 268 -14.81 -12.38 -4.16
C ASN A 268 -13.47 -11.75 -3.77
N TYR A 269 -12.66 -11.42 -4.78
CA TYR A 269 -11.32 -10.84 -4.58
C TYR A 269 -11.31 -9.55 -3.75
N ASN A 270 -12.41 -8.79 -3.73
CA ASN A 270 -12.53 -7.62 -2.86
C ASN A 270 -12.59 -8.05 -1.38
N GLU A 271 -13.40 -9.04 -1.02
CA GLU A 271 -13.50 -9.59 0.34
C GLU A 271 -12.20 -10.29 0.77
N LEU A 272 -11.50 -10.94 -0.16
CA LEU A 272 -10.17 -11.50 0.08
C LEU A 272 -9.14 -10.39 0.39
N GLY A 273 -9.19 -9.28 -0.36
CA GLY A 273 -8.40 -8.08 -0.07
C GLY A 273 -8.73 -7.47 1.29
N ARG A 274 -10.01 -7.44 1.69
CA ARG A 274 -10.43 -7.04 3.05
C ARG A 274 -9.84 -7.96 4.12
N CYS A 275 -9.83 -9.29 3.91
CA CYS A 275 -9.21 -10.24 4.84
C CYS A 275 -7.73 -9.91 5.06
N PHE A 276 -6.99 -9.65 3.97
CA PHE A 276 -5.60 -9.20 4.06
C PHE A 276 -5.44 -7.89 4.84
N ALA A 277 -6.23 -6.86 4.51
CA ALA A 277 -6.15 -5.55 5.15
C ALA A 277 -6.36 -5.63 6.67
N VAL A 278 -7.34 -6.44 7.10
CA VAL A 278 -7.62 -6.69 8.52
C VAL A 278 -6.49 -7.49 9.19
N MET A 279 -5.92 -8.47 8.50
CA MET A 279 -4.79 -9.27 9.02
C MET A 279 -3.54 -8.42 9.22
N LEU A 280 -3.17 -7.59 8.24
CA LEU A 280 -2.02 -6.69 8.30
C LEU A 280 -2.09 -5.77 9.51
N ARG A 281 -3.30 -5.31 9.86
CA ARG A 281 -3.51 -4.47 11.05
C ARG A 281 -3.32 -5.21 12.37
N ASN A 282 -3.63 -6.51 12.41
CA ASN A 282 -3.60 -7.30 13.63
C ASN A 282 -2.20 -7.87 13.90
N ARG A 283 -1.35 -7.06 14.56
CA ARG A 283 -0.11 -7.46 15.27
C ARG A 283 1.11 -7.85 14.44
N VAL A 284 1.10 -7.65 13.12
CA VAL A 284 2.25 -8.00 12.28
C VAL A 284 2.93 -6.75 11.78
N ARG A 285 4.21 -6.55 12.09
CA ARG A 285 4.91 -5.31 11.71
C ARG A 285 6.20 -5.51 10.95
N THR A 286 6.83 -6.68 11.03
CA THR A 286 7.97 -6.98 10.16
C THR A 286 7.54 -7.80 8.95
N PHE A 287 8.27 -7.68 7.86
CA PHE A 287 8.05 -8.54 6.70
C PHE A 287 8.27 -10.01 7.01
N ASP A 288 9.24 -10.32 7.87
CA ASP A 288 9.48 -11.67 8.33
C ASP A 288 8.29 -12.15 9.15
N GLU A 289 7.69 -11.30 9.98
CA GLU A 289 6.44 -11.62 10.66
C GLU A 289 5.27 -11.73 9.70
N LEU A 290 5.17 -10.92 8.62
CA LEU A 290 4.11 -11.04 7.61
C LEU A 290 4.26 -12.32 6.84
N THR A 291 5.45 -12.60 6.34
CA THR A 291 5.79 -13.83 5.63
C THR A 291 5.64 -15.04 6.55
N ALA A 292 6.11 -14.97 7.78
CA ALA A 292 5.90 -16.00 8.80
C ALA A 292 4.44 -16.08 9.20
N LEU A 293 3.67 -15.00 9.19
CA LEU A 293 2.24 -15.03 9.45
C LEU A 293 1.54 -15.71 8.29
N PHE A 294 1.88 -15.43 7.03
CA PHE A 294 1.33 -16.15 5.88
C PHE A 294 1.76 -17.63 5.87
N ARG A 295 2.98 -17.94 6.31
CA ARG A 295 3.50 -19.32 6.37
C ARG A 295 3.11 -20.11 7.63
N ASN A 296 2.85 -19.44 8.76
CA ASN A 296 2.62 -20.04 10.09
C ASN A 296 1.23 -19.72 10.70
N SER A 297 0.39 -18.87 10.08
CA SER A 297 -0.97 -18.50 10.57
C SER A 297 -1.94 -19.66 10.73
N VAL A 298 -1.53 -20.85 10.30
CA VAL A 298 -2.26 -22.11 10.46
C VAL A 298 -2.76 -22.31 11.91
N ASN A 299 -2.11 -21.74 12.94
CA ASN A 299 -2.54 -21.91 14.35
C ASN A 299 -3.08 -20.64 15.05
N ALA A 300 -3.03 -19.47 14.41
CA ALA A 300 -3.32 -18.20 15.10
C ALA A 300 -4.79 -17.74 14.99
N PHE A 301 -5.51 -18.19 13.97
CA PHE A 301 -6.86 -17.67 13.66
C PHE A 301 -8.01 -18.65 13.97
N ILE A 302 -7.71 -19.93 14.18
CA ILE A 302 -8.68 -20.93 14.62
C ILE A 302 -8.17 -21.48 15.96
N PRO A 303 -8.85 -21.24 17.10
CA PRO A 303 -8.47 -21.92 18.32
C PRO A 303 -8.55 -23.44 18.08
N PRO A 304 -7.63 -24.25 18.64
CA PRO A 304 -7.54 -25.70 18.41
C PRO A 304 -8.77 -26.52 18.90
N THR A 305 -9.86 -25.86 19.26
CA THR A 305 -11.12 -26.44 19.72
C THR A 305 -12.16 -26.66 18.63
N MET A 306 -11.88 -26.32 17.36
CA MET A 306 -12.83 -26.52 16.24
C MET A 306 -12.61 -27.81 15.44
N ASP A 307 -11.61 -28.63 15.77
CA ASP A 307 -11.42 -29.99 15.19
C ASP A 307 -12.33 -31.07 15.81
N LEU A 308 -13.42 -30.66 16.47
CA LEU A 308 -14.37 -31.55 17.16
C LEU A 308 -15.82 -31.19 16.83
N ILE A 309 -16.21 -31.21 15.55
CA ILE A 309 -17.58 -31.54 15.09
C ILE A 309 -17.49 -32.35 13.80
#